data_AF-A0AA88KHX3-F1
#
_entry.id   AF-A0AA88KHX3-F1
#
_cell.length_a   1.000
_cell.length_b   1.000
_cell.length_c   1.000
_cell.angle_alpha   90.00
_cell.angle_beta   90.00
_cell.angle_gamma   90.00
#
_symmetry.space_group_name_H-M   'P 1'
#
loop_
_entity.id
_entity.type
_entity.pdbx_description
1 polymer ?
#
loop_
_entity_poly.entity_id
_entity_poly.type
_entity_poly.pdbx_seq_one_letter_code
_entity_poly.pdbx_strand_id
1 'polypeptide(L)'
;MPQLQATTPFQPRRRLDPFIYTEIPISDRKFSNSTFYVTHDNGGCPFLVEIIGPNSEQVNIYESAYAKTSIASSAATTSSCLIRQEMTLVENGPMIVRQGLYHLCPGDSRPSWYALIKEIKQSETPFEVFIGYDNYAILSGLSENPDATHHGASVLIRFKATQECWHVGICVMKFVMDEKIEKLYSTVGNSDVVYPYIVTNSNIYVIESKVYYKSKDQLTNADPFDDFYSNQSEWTRVEEGFSETTRVTSKDIDNPATELTSL
;
A
#
# COMPACT_ATOMS: atom_id res chain seq x y z
N MET A 1 51.84 20.58 -50.25
CA MET A 1 51.70 20.44 -48.78
C MET A 1 50.24 20.68 -48.42
N PRO A 2 49.55 19.75 -47.75
CA PRO A 2 48.14 19.94 -47.40
C PRO A 2 48.03 20.93 -46.23
N GLN A 3 47.16 21.93 -46.37
CA GLN A 3 46.86 22.86 -45.28
C GLN A 3 46.01 22.14 -44.21
N LEU A 4 46.52 22.12 -42.98
CA LEU A 4 45.78 21.70 -41.79
C LEU A 4 44.56 22.61 -41.61
N GLN A 5 43.36 22.05 -41.79
CA GLN A 5 42.12 22.74 -41.44
C GLN A 5 42.00 22.82 -39.92
N ALA A 6 41.79 24.04 -39.41
CA ALA A 6 41.60 24.31 -37.99
C ALA A 6 40.32 23.61 -37.50
N THR A 7 40.47 22.70 -36.54
CA THR A 7 39.36 22.08 -35.82
C THR A 7 38.64 23.14 -34.99
N THR A 8 37.35 23.32 -35.24
CA THR A 8 36.46 24.19 -34.46
C THR A 8 36.52 23.78 -32.98
N PRO A 9 36.70 24.70 -32.02
CA PRO A 9 36.75 24.35 -30.61
C PRO A 9 35.45 23.68 -30.17
N PHE A 10 35.57 22.55 -29.48
CA PHE A 10 34.47 21.83 -28.86
C PHE A 10 33.74 22.78 -27.89
N GLN A 11 32.58 23.28 -28.32
CA GLN A 11 31.68 24.00 -27.43
C GLN A 11 31.10 22.97 -26.45
N PRO A 12 31.39 23.05 -25.14
CA PRO A 12 30.76 22.16 -24.18
C PRO A 12 29.25 22.33 -24.32
N ARG A 13 28.54 21.23 -24.63
CA ARG A 13 27.07 21.24 -24.62
C ARG A 13 26.64 21.83 -23.29
N ARG A 14 25.98 23.00 -23.30
CA ARG A 14 25.27 23.54 -22.14
C ARG A 14 24.48 22.37 -21.56
N ARG A 15 24.87 21.92 -20.36
CA ARG A 15 24.04 21.01 -19.58
C ARG A 15 22.69 21.70 -19.47
N LEU A 16 21.65 21.05 -19.95
CA LEU A 16 20.28 21.49 -19.75
C LEU A 16 20.10 21.75 -18.24
N ASP A 17 19.62 22.95 -17.94
CA ASP A 17 19.40 23.47 -16.60
C ASP A 17 18.54 22.52 -15.75
N PRO A 18 18.65 22.61 -14.42
CA PRO A 18 18.06 21.65 -13.49
C PRO A 18 16.54 21.71 -13.63
N PHE A 19 15.94 20.54 -13.80
CA PHE A 19 14.51 20.37 -13.60
C PHE A 19 14.15 20.97 -12.22
N ILE A 20 13.42 22.08 -12.22
CA ILE A 20 12.88 22.69 -11.00
C ILE A 20 11.58 21.97 -10.70
N TYR A 21 11.56 21.18 -9.63
CA TYR A 21 10.38 20.48 -9.16
C TYR A 21 9.73 21.32 -8.04
N THR A 22 8.40 21.43 -8.06
CA THR A 22 7.65 21.88 -6.88
C THR A 22 6.98 20.66 -6.27
N GLU A 23 7.51 20.25 -5.12
CA GLU A 23 7.01 19.12 -4.35
C GLU A 23 6.15 19.69 -3.20
N ILE A 24 4.90 19.24 -3.05
CA ILE A 24 4.05 19.56 -1.90
C ILE A 24 3.87 18.29 -1.06
N PRO A 25 4.41 18.24 0.18
CA PRO A 25 4.25 17.08 1.06
C PRO A 25 2.78 16.79 1.37
N ILE A 26 2.43 15.51 1.56
CA ILE A 26 1.10 15.12 2.08
C ILE A 26 0.83 15.82 3.42
N SER A 27 1.86 15.93 4.28
CA SER A 27 1.77 16.62 5.57
C SER A 27 1.34 18.09 5.45
N ASP A 28 1.63 18.71 4.31
CA ASP A 28 1.43 20.14 4.09
C ASP A 28 0.08 20.43 3.44
N ARG A 29 -0.60 19.39 2.94
CA ARG A 29 -1.99 19.49 2.50
C ARG A 29 -2.92 19.31 3.70
N LYS A 30 -3.73 20.33 3.96
CA LYS A 30 -4.87 20.21 4.88
C LYS A 30 -6.00 19.47 4.17
N PHE A 31 -6.01 18.16 4.31
CA PHE A 31 -7.19 17.38 3.97
C PHE A 31 -8.15 17.44 5.14
N SER A 32 -9.04 18.43 5.16
CA SER A 32 -9.93 18.64 6.32
C SER A 32 -10.82 17.44 6.64
N ASN A 33 -10.99 16.53 5.67
CA ASN A 33 -11.88 15.38 5.76
C ASN A 33 -11.18 14.06 5.34
N SER A 34 -9.85 13.93 5.40
CA SER A 34 -9.20 12.65 5.14
C SER A 34 -8.16 12.25 6.18
N THR A 35 -8.00 10.94 6.33
CA THR A 35 -7.00 10.30 7.19
C THR A 35 -6.13 9.39 6.33
N PHE A 36 -4.81 9.45 6.53
CA PHE A 36 -3.85 8.60 5.84
C PHE A 36 -3.33 7.51 6.77
N TYR A 37 -3.18 6.31 6.23
CA TYR A 37 -2.58 5.16 6.87
C TYR A 37 -1.44 4.65 5.99
N VAL A 38 -0.24 4.61 6.55
CA VAL A 38 0.93 4.02 5.88
C VAL A 38 0.99 2.57 6.31
N THR A 39 0.98 1.65 5.36
CA THR A 39 1.05 0.22 5.64
C THR A 39 2.47 -0.28 5.42
N HIS A 40 2.92 -1.19 6.28
CA HIS A 40 4.29 -1.71 6.28
C HIS A 40 4.33 -3.18 5.80
N ASP A 41 5.40 -3.56 5.11
CA ASP A 41 5.78 -4.94 4.81
C ASP A 41 7.21 -5.25 5.31
N ASN A 42 7.63 -6.52 5.20
CA ASN A 42 9.00 -6.97 5.54
C ASN A 42 10.05 -6.33 4.62
N GLY A 43 10.35 -5.06 4.88
CA GLY A 43 11.38 -4.27 4.21
C GLY A 43 10.85 -3.10 3.38
N GLY A 44 9.74 -2.46 3.78
CA GLY A 44 9.29 -1.19 3.22
C GLY A 44 7.88 -0.77 3.63
N CYS A 45 7.47 0.41 3.14
CA CYS A 45 6.11 0.93 3.27
C CYS A 45 5.43 0.91 1.89
N PRO A 46 4.98 -0.27 1.41
CA PRO A 46 4.56 -0.44 0.02
C PRO A 46 3.27 0.29 -0.31
N PHE A 47 2.39 0.55 0.66
CA PHE A 47 1.11 1.20 0.40
C PHE A 47 0.82 2.37 1.33
N LEU A 48 0.03 3.29 0.79
CA LEU A 48 -0.59 4.40 1.50
C LEU A 48 -2.10 4.26 1.25
N VAL A 49 -2.91 4.35 2.30
CA VAL A 49 -4.37 4.33 2.21
C VAL A 49 -4.91 5.65 2.71
N GLU A 50 -5.72 6.31 1.90
CA GLU A 50 -6.45 7.52 2.29
C GLU A 50 -7.92 7.18 2.45
N ILE A 51 -8.47 7.51 3.62
CA ILE A 51 -9.89 7.39 3.91
C ILE A 51 -10.49 8.78 3.96
N ILE A 52 -11.50 9.03 3.13
CA ILE A 52 -12.15 10.33 2.97
C ILE A 52 -13.57 10.28 3.53
N GLY A 53 -13.92 11.31 4.31
CA GLY A 53 -15.24 11.53 4.86
C GLY A 53 -15.48 10.83 6.22
N PRO A 54 -16.48 11.30 7.00
CA PRO A 54 -16.73 10.82 8.36
C PRO A 54 -17.16 9.36 8.45
N ASN A 55 -17.66 8.78 7.35
CA ASN A 55 -18.13 7.39 7.27
C ASN A 55 -17.35 6.57 6.24
N SER A 56 -16.09 6.93 5.98
CA SER A 56 -15.30 6.32 4.91
C SER A 56 -16.04 6.37 3.58
N GLU A 57 -16.48 7.56 3.16
CA GLU A 57 -17.24 7.78 1.92
C GLU A 57 -16.45 7.35 0.69
N GLN A 58 -15.12 7.50 0.74
CA GLN A 58 -14.20 7.06 -0.29
C GLN A 58 -12.92 6.51 0.35
N VAL A 59 -12.35 5.49 -0.30
CA VAL A 59 -11.03 4.93 0.03
C VAL A 59 -10.16 4.97 -1.22
N ASN A 60 -8.99 5.59 -1.09
CA ASN A 60 -7.95 5.59 -2.12
C ASN A 60 -6.78 4.74 -1.64
N ILE A 61 -6.35 3.81 -2.47
CA ILE A 61 -5.19 2.95 -2.22
C ILE A 61 -4.09 3.38 -3.18
N TYR A 62 -2.92 3.68 -2.63
CA TYR A 62 -1.74 4.06 -3.38
C TYR A 62 -0.61 3.06 -3.14
N GLU A 63 0.18 2.77 -4.17
CA GLU A 63 1.38 1.92 -4.09
C GLU A 63 2.64 2.78 -4.25
N SER A 64 3.68 2.47 -3.48
CA SER A 64 5.00 3.10 -3.61
C SER A 64 5.60 2.82 -4.99
N ALA A 65 5.87 3.87 -5.75
CA ALA A 65 6.44 3.83 -7.09
C ALA A 65 7.89 3.31 -7.13
N TYR A 66 8.52 3.11 -5.96
CA TYR A 66 9.84 2.49 -5.84
C TYR A 66 9.79 1.02 -5.41
N ALA A 67 8.63 0.36 -5.48
CA ALA A 67 8.50 -1.07 -5.18
C ALA A 67 9.61 -1.87 -5.92
N LYS A 68 10.56 -2.35 -5.11
CA LYS A 68 11.86 -2.95 -5.44
C LYS A 68 11.97 -3.48 -6.88
N THR A 69 12.88 -2.91 -7.68
CA THR A 69 13.57 -3.69 -8.73
C THR A 69 14.27 -4.85 -8.02
N SER A 70 13.68 -6.04 -8.03
CA SER A 70 14.37 -7.21 -7.53
C SER A 70 15.58 -7.43 -8.44
N ILE A 71 16.77 -7.23 -7.89
CA ILE A 71 18.05 -7.36 -8.61
C ILE A 71 18.27 -8.83 -9.08
N ALA A 72 17.42 -9.76 -8.65
CA ALA A 72 17.59 -11.20 -8.85
C ALA A 72 16.91 -11.79 -10.11
N SER A 73 16.03 -11.06 -10.81
CA SER A 73 15.43 -11.56 -12.05
C SER A 73 15.74 -10.62 -13.22
N SER A 74 16.42 -11.13 -14.24
CA SER A 74 16.76 -10.46 -15.51
C SER A 74 15.55 -10.03 -16.37
N ALA A 75 14.33 -10.14 -15.83
CA ALA A 75 13.12 -9.55 -16.37
C ALA A 75 12.65 -8.49 -15.37
N ALA A 76 13.20 -7.28 -15.48
CA ALA A 76 12.78 -6.14 -14.68
C ALA A 76 11.39 -5.69 -15.12
N THR A 77 10.34 -6.31 -14.59
CA THR A 77 8.98 -5.79 -14.68
C THR A 77 8.90 -4.59 -13.75
N THR A 78 9.30 -3.42 -14.23
CA THR A 78 9.06 -2.17 -13.51
C THR A 78 7.56 -2.01 -13.36
N SER A 79 7.05 -2.00 -12.13
CA SER A 79 5.69 -1.55 -11.85
C SER A 79 5.62 -0.08 -12.26
N SER A 80 5.19 0.20 -13.49
CA SER A 80 5.03 1.55 -14.01
C SER A 80 3.74 2.12 -13.46
N CYS A 81 3.70 2.30 -12.14
CA CYS A 81 2.65 3.03 -11.48
C CYS A 81 2.84 4.51 -11.88
N LEU A 82 2.14 4.92 -12.94
CA LEU A 82 2.24 6.24 -13.53
C LEU A 82 1.79 7.29 -12.51
N ILE A 83 2.75 7.89 -11.81
CA ILE A 83 2.55 9.19 -11.19
C ILE A 83 2.09 10.12 -12.32
N ARG A 84 0.99 10.85 -12.16
CA ARG A 84 0.52 11.80 -13.16
C ARG A 84 1.62 12.86 -13.37
N GLN A 85 2.29 12.77 -14.50
CA GLN A 85 3.29 13.75 -14.93
C GLN A 85 2.61 14.70 -15.91
N GLU A 86 2.50 15.96 -15.53
CA GLU A 86 2.05 17.03 -16.42
C GLU A 86 3.27 17.77 -16.92
N MET A 87 3.40 17.95 -18.23
CA MET A 87 4.44 18.80 -18.79
C MET A 87 3.86 20.20 -18.98
N THR A 88 4.38 21.16 -18.25
CA THR A 88 3.98 22.57 -18.35
C THR A 88 5.10 23.34 -19.02
N LEU A 89 4.79 24.12 -20.06
CA LEU A 89 5.74 25.10 -20.57
C LEU A 89 5.83 26.27 -19.59
N VAL A 90 7.03 26.55 -19.09
CA VAL A 90 7.35 27.78 -18.35
C VAL A 90 8.29 28.65 -19.20
N GLU A 91 8.46 29.91 -18.83
CA GLU A 91 9.26 30.88 -19.60
C GLU A 91 10.70 30.42 -19.91
N ASN A 92 11.25 29.50 -19.10
CA ASN A 92 12.61 28.95 -19.24
C ASN A 92 12.67 27.55 -19.89
N GLY A 93 11.58 27.07 -20.49
CA GLY A 93 11.52 25.79 -21.19
C GLY A 93 10.45 24.82 -20.66
N PRO A 94 10.41 23.58 -21.16
CA PRO A 94 9.48 22.57 -20.66
C PRO A 94 9.85 22.18 -19.23
N MET A 95 8.89 22.35 -18.30
CA MET A 95 8.97 21.88 -16.92
C MET A 95 8.10 20.63 -16.78
N ILE A 96 8.67 19.56 -16.23
CA ILE A 96 7.89 18.37 -15.86
C ILE A 96 7.37 18.59 -14.44
N VAL A 97 6.07 18.80 -14.30
CA VAL A 97 5.36 18.87 -13.04
C VAL A 97 4.86 17.46 -12.71
N ARG A 98 5.37 16.86 -11.63
CA ARG A 98 4.82 15.60 -11.12
C ARG A 98 3.75 15.95 -10.10
N GLN A 99 2.49 15.73 -10.45
CA GLN A 99 1.39 15.81 -9.49
C GLN A 99 1.17 14.41 -8.93
N GLY A 100 1.72 14.15 -7.75
CA GLY A 100 1.57 12.89 -7.03
C GLY A 100 1.51 13.13 -5.53
N LEU A 101 1.06 12.12 -4.80
CA LEU A 101 1.28 12.06 -3.37
C LEU A 101 2.71 11.55 -3.14
N TYR A 102 3.48 12.22 -2.30
CA TYR A 102 4.72 11.64 -1.78
C TYR A 102 4.71 11.73 -0.26
N HIS A 103 5.19 10.66 0.35
CA HIS A 103 5.36 10.56 1.79
C HIS A 103 6.85 10.54 2.09
N LEU A 104 7.29 11.44 2.98
CA LEU A 104 8.65 11.45 3.49
C LEU A 104 8.64 10.70 4.82
N CYS A 105 9.11 9.46 4.81
CA CYS A 105 9.29 8.70 6.06
C CYS A 105 10.38 9.39 6.91
N PRO A 106 10.17 9.55 8.23
CA PRO A 106 11.22 10.07 9.10
C PRO A 106 12.51 9.25 8.98
N GLY A 107 13.63 9.91 8.67
CA GLY A 107 14.93 9.26 8.49
C GLY A 107 15.31 8.93 7.05
N ASP A 108 14.37 9.01 6.10
CA ASP A 108 14.68 8.79 4.69
C ASP A 108 15.38 9.99 4.05
N SER A 109 16.40 9.71 3.24
CA SER A 109 17.12 10.73 2.46
C SER A 109 16.39 11.15 1.18
N ARG A 110 15.32 10.42 0.81
CA ARG A 110 14.54 10.65 -0.42
C ARG A 110 13.06 10.40 -0.15
N PRO A 111 12.14 11.20 -0.72
CA PRO A 111 10.71 10.96 -0.57
C PRO A 111 10.29 9.67 -1.29
N SER A 112 9.38 8.92 -0.65
CA SER A 112 8.67 7.81 -1.27
C SER A 112 7.47 8.36 -2.05
N TRP A 113 7.41 8.03 -3.34
CA TRP A 113 6.33 8.49 -4.21
C TRP A 113 5.24 7.43 -4.27
N TYR A 114 3.98 7.83 -4.20
CA TYR A 114 2.85 6.93 -4.21
C TYR A 114 1.96 7.21 -5.42
N ALA A 115 1.64 6.15 -6.16
CA ALA A 115 0.72 6.21 -7.29
C ALA A 115 -0.62 5.62 -6.88
N LEU A 116 -1.71 6.30 -7.24
CA LEU A 116 -3.07 5.80 -7.00
C LEU A 116 -3.30 4.53 -7.82
N ILE A 117 -3.55 3.41 -7.15
CA ILE A 117 -3.85 2.13 -7.80
C ILE A 117 -5.34 1.80 -7.75
N LYS A 118 -6.07 2.31 -6.75
CA LYS A 118 -7.50 2.06 -6.61
C LYS A 118 -8.21 3.22 -5.94
N GLU A 119 -9.36 3.59 -6.50
CA GLU A 119 -10.40 4.41 -5.88
C GLU A 119 -11.64 3.53 -5.62
N ILE A 120 -12.26 3.68 -4.45
CA ILE A 120 -13.48 2.96 -4.03
C ILE A 120 -14.42 3.96 -3.38
N LYS A 121 -15.67 4.06 -3.86
CA LYS A 121 -16.68 4.99 -3.32
C LYS A 121 -17.90 4.27 -2.74
N GLN A 122 -18.34 4.68 -1.55
CA GLN A 122 -19.53 4.15 -0.88
C GLN A 122 -20.79 4.27 -1.75
N SER A 123 -20.88 5.35 -2.54
CA SER A 123 -22.01 5.60 -3.45
C SER A 123 -22.12 4.60 -4.60
N GLU A 124 -21.00 3.97 -4.97
CA GLU A 124 -20.93 2.99 -6.06
C GLU A 124 -21.04 1.57 -5.52
N THR A 125 -20.38 1.28 -4.41
CA THR A 125 -20.42 -0.05 -3.77
C THR A 125 -20.32 0.11 -2.27
N PRO A 126 -21.38 -0.23 -1.50
CA PRO A 126 -21.35 -0.09 -0.05
C PRO A 126 -20.28 -0.96 0.62
N PHE A 127 -19.46 -0.36 1.47
CA PHE A 127 -18.39 -1.06 2.18
C PHE A 127 -18.29 -0.67 3.67
N GLU A 128 -17.42 -1.37 4.38
CA GLU A 128 -16.97 -1.07 5.75
C GLU A 128 -15.45 -1.05 5.75
N VAL A 129 -14.85 -0.19 6.59
CA VAL A 129 -13.40 -0.12 6.73
C VAL A 129 -13.00 -0.44 8.16
N PHE A 130 -12.01 -1.30 8.31
CA PHE A 130 -11.41 -1.68 9.58
C PHE A 130 -9.94 -1.29 9.56
N ILE A 131 -9.52 -0.55 10.59
CA ILE A 131 -8.14 -0.10 10.75
C ILE A 131 -7.43 -1.03 11.71
N GLY A 132 -6.26 -1.51 11.31
CA GLY A 132 -5.44 -2.40 12.10
C GLY A 132 -5.02 -1.74 13.41
N TYR A 133 -5.41 -2.35 14.51
CA TYR A 133 -5.00 -1.91 15.84
C TYR A 133 -3.77 -2.70 16.27
N ASP A 134 -2.68 -2.01 16.60
CA ASP A 134 -1.53 -2.64 17.23
C ASP A 134 -1.81 -2.92 18.71
N ASN A 135 -1.85 -4.21 19.04
CA ASN A 135 -2.08 -4.73 20.39
C ASN A 135 -0.87 -5.43 20.99
N TYR A 136 0.35 -5.17 20.51
CA TYR A 136 1.57 -5.78 21.01
C TYR A 136 1.68 -5.73 22.54
N ALA A 137 1.37 -4.57 23.14
CA ALA A 137 1.40 -4.44 24.60
C ALA A 137 0.41 -5.35 25.32
N ILE A 138 -0.80 -5.53 24.78
CA ILE A 138 -1.81 -6.42 25.37
C ILE A 138 -1.30 -7.87 25.34
N LEU A 139 -0.75 -8.31 24.21
CA LEU A 139 -0.21 -9.66 24.04
C LEU A 139 1.02 -9.90 24.93
N SER A 140 1.85 -8.88 25.12
CA SER A 140 3.07 -8.93 25.94
C SER A 140 2.83 -8.70 27.43
N GLY A 141 1.59 -8.45 27.87
CA GLY A 141 1.25 -8.11 29.25
C GLY A 141 1.83 -6.76 29.72
N LEU A 142 2.15 -5.86 28.79
CA LEU A 142 2.63 -4.51 29.08
C LEU A 142 1.44 -3.57 29.33
N SER A 143 1.63 -2.58 30.20
CA SER A 143 0.58 -1.63 30.57
C SER A 143 0.26 -0.61 29.48
N GLU A 144 1.22 -0.30 28.60
CA GLU A 144 1.08 0.69 27.53
C GLU A 144 1.76 0.19 26.25
N ASN A 145 1.20 0.56 25.10
CA ASN A 145 1.83 0.28 23.81
C ASN A 145 3.08 1.17 23.69
N PRO A 146 4.30 0.59 23.53
CA PRO A 146 5.52 1.38 23.39
C PRO A 146 5.46 2.34 22.20
N ASP A 147 4.62 2.07 21.19
CA ASP A 147 4.55 2.93 20.00
C ASP A 147 3.16 2.95 19.33
N ALA A 148 2.40 4.01 19.56
CA ALA A 148 1.11 4.23 18.91
C ALA A 148 1.22 4.58 17.40
N THR A 149 2.42 4.80 16.87
CA THR A 149 2.62 5.20 15.46
C THR A 149 2.28 4.10 14.47
N HIS A 150 2.23 2.84 14.90
CA HIS A 150 1.89 1.69 14.07
C HIS A 150 0.38 1.45 13.90
N HIS A 151 -0.47 2.33 14.42
CA HIS A 151 -1.91 2.22 14.21
C HIS A 151 -2.26 2.38 12.72
N GLY A 152 -2.91 1.36 12.15
CA GLY A 152 -3.23 1.31 10.72
C GLY A 152 -2.11 0.75 9.84
N ALA A 153 -1.16 0.00 10.42
CA ALA A 153 -0.19 -0.79 9.66
C ALA A 153 -0.85 -1.80 8.70
N SER A 154 -2.14 -2.09 8.90
CA SER A 154 -3.02 -2.71 7.90
C SER A 154 -4.39 -2.03 7.86
N VAL A 155 -5.07 -2.16 6.73
CA VAL A 155 -6.45 -1.73 6.50
C VAL A 155 -7.22 -2.86 5.83
N LEU A 156 -8.45 -3.09 6.26
CA LEU A 156 -9.36 -4.05 5.65
C LEU A 156 -10.62 -3.35 5.17
N ILE A 157 -11.02 -3.61 3.94
CA ILE A 157 -12.25 -3.07 3.33
C ILE A 157 -13.18 -4.25 3.06
N ARG A 158 -14.38 -4.26 3.65
CA ARG A 158 -15.40 -5.30 3.41
C ARG A 158 -16.55 -4.75 2.58
N PHE A 159 -16.86 -5.39 1.47
CA PHE A 159 -17.98 -5.05 0.62
C PHE A 159 -19.26 -5.75 1.10
N LYS A 160 -20.28 -4.96 1.49
CA LYS A 160 -21.47 -5.48 2.19
C LYS A 160 -22.31 -6.43 1.33
N ALA A 161 -22.34 -6.20 0.01
CA ALA A 161 -23.15 -6.99 -0.91
C ALA A 161 -22.56 -8.38 -1.19
N THR A 162 -21.23 -8.46 -1.32
CA THR A 162 -20.53 -9.68 -1.77
C THR A 162 -19.83 -10.42 -0.64
N GLN A 163 -19.70 -9.79 0.54
CA GLN A 163 -18.87 -10.29 1.64
C GLN A 163 -17.38 -10.43 1.28
N GLU A 164 -16.97 -9.81 0.17
CA GLU A 164 -15.58 -9.73 -0.24
C GLU A 164 -14.83 -8.77 0.67
N CYS A 165 -13.61 -9.15 1.04
CA CYS A 165 -12.70 -8.40 1.88
C CYS A 165 -11.42 -8.11 1.11
N TRP A 166 -10.99 -6.85 1.10
CA TRP A 166 -9.70 -6.41 0.58
C TRP A 166 -8.82 -6.01 1.75
N HIS A 167 -7.79 -6.80 2.02
CA HIS A 167 -6.76 -6.45 2.98
C HIS A 167 -5.65 -5.68 2.26
N VAL A 168 -5.22 -4.56 2.84
CA VAL A 168 -4.09 -3.74 2.40
C VAL A 168 -3.13 -3.66 3.59
N GLY A 169 -1.96 -4.27 3.46
CA GLY A 169 -0.95 -4.35 4.52
C GLY A 169 0.36 -4.89 3.96
N ILE A 170 0.83 -6.01 4.52
CA ILE A 170 1.96 -6.79 3.99
C ILE A 170 1.82 -7.14 2.49
N CYS A 171 0.58 -7.23 2.02
CA CYS A 171 0.22 -7.33 0.62
C CYS A 171 -1.20 -6.78 0.42
N VAL A 172 -1.59 -6.56 -0.84
CA VAL A 172 -3.01 -6.37 -1.20
C VAL A 172 -3.60 -7.73 -1.52
N MET A 173 -4.52 -8.19 -0.68
CA MET A 173 -5.15 -9.51 -0.80
C MET A 173 -6.66 -9.39 -0.82
N LYS A 174 -7.31 -10.28 -1.55
CA LYS A 174 -8.76 -10.43 -1.57
C LYS A 174 -9.18 -11.81 -1.08
N PHE A 175 -10.24 -11.87 -0.30
CA PHE A 175 -10.87 -13.11 0.15
C PHE A 175 -12.34 -12.85 0.48
N VAL A 176 -13.11 -13.90 0.74
CA VAL A 176 -14.54 -13.78 1.11
C VAL A 176 -14.71 -14.36 2.52
N MET A 177 -15.48 -13.66 3.36
CA MET A 177 -15.85 -14.16 4.68
C MET A 177 -17.27 -13.70 5.05
N ASP A 178 -18.09 -14.60 5.55
CA ASP A 178 -19.49 -14.33 5.89
C ASP A 178 -19.71 -13.92 7.35
N GLU A 179 -18.69 -14.06 8.21
CA GLU A 179 -18.78 -13.71 9.62
C GLU A 179 -18.75 -12.22 9.91
N LYS A 180 -19.39 -11.79 11.00
CA LYS A 180 -19.32 -10.40 11.46
C LYS A 180 -17.93 -10.11 12.01
N ILE A 181 -17.27 -9.07 11.47
CA ILE A 181 -15.96 -8.63 11.94
C ILE A 181 -16.16 -7.79 13.21
N GLU A 182 -15.45 -8.15 14.26
CA GLU A 182 -15.40 -7.39 15.51
C GLU A 182 -14.23 -6.41 15.49
N LYS A 183 -13.06 -6.87 15.05
CA LYS A 183 -11.84 -6.06 15.05
C LYS A 183 -10.79 -6.58 14.06
N LEU A 184 -10.01 -5.66 13.52
CA LEU A 184 -8.75 -5.93 12.83
C LEU A 184 -7.60 -5.54 13.77
N TYR A 185 -6.70 -6.48 14.00
CA TYR A 185 -5.43 -6.24 14.68
C TYR A 185 -4.29 -6.31 13.68
N SER A 186 -3.23 -5.57 13.96
CA SER A 186 -2.02 -5.55 13.13
C SER A 186 -0.82 -5.28 14.01
N THR A 187 -0.48 -6.29 14.81
CA THR A 187 0.65 -6.24 15.72
C THR A 187 1.93 -6.01 14.91
N VAL A 188 2.78 -5.10 15.35
CA VAL A 188 4.10 -4.92 14.74
C VAL A 188 5.13 -5.61 15.63
N GLY A 189 5.68 -6.70 15.12
CA GLY A 189 6.69 -7.47 15.85
C GLY A 189 8.11 -6.96 15.59
N ASN A 190 9.08 -7.76 16.01
CA ASN A 190 10.50 -7.44 15.82
C ASN A 190 10.83 -7.26 14.34
N SER A 191 11.60 -6.23 14.00
CA SER A 191 12.01 -5.87 12.63
C SER A 191 10.93 -5.20 11.76
N ASP A 192 9.96 -4.51 12.39
CA ASP A 192 8.89 -3.76 11.69
C ASP A 192 7.99 -4.68 10.82
N VAL A 193 7.81 -5.92 11.27
CA VAL A 193 6.97 -6.91 10.60
C VAL A 193 5.54 -6.78 11.11
N VAL A 194 4.59 -6.55 10.20
CA VAL A 194 3.16 -6.49 10.52
C VAL A 194 2.57 -7.89 10.52
N TYR A 195 1.86 -8.23 11.59
CA TYR A 195 1.15 -9.50 11.79
C TYR A 195 -0.36 -9.23 11.86
N PRO A 196 -1.04 -9.07 10.71
CA PRO A 196 -2.46 -8.74 10.67
C PRO A 196 -3.35 -9.96 10.93
N TYR A 197 -4.33 -9.79 11.81
CA TYR A 197 -5.35 -10.80 12.04
C TYR A 197 -6.73 -10.18 12.33
N ILE A 198 -7.78 -10.89 11.94
CA ILE A 198 -9.18 -10.47 12.11
C ILE A 198 -9.80 -11.31 13.22
N VAL A 199 -10.54 -10.63 14.08
CA VAL A 199 -11.39 -11.23 15.11
C VAL A 199 -12.84 -11.11 14.65
N THR A 200 -13.52 -12.24 14.50
CA THR A 200 -14.98 -12.29 14.27
C THR A 200 -15.69 -12.73 15.53
N ASN A 201 -16.99 -12.98 15.50
CA ASN A 201 -17.70 -13.55 16.64
C ASN A 201 -17.22 -14.96 17.02
N SER A 202 -16.84 -15.80 16.04
CA SER A 202 -16.55 -17.23 16.27
C SER A 202 -15.13 -17.64 15.94
N ASN A 203 -14.48 -16.98 14.98
CA ASN A 203 -13.17 -17.36 14.48
C ASN A 203 -12.12 -16.24 14.64
N ILE A 204 -10.86 -16.65 14.51
CA ILE A 204 -9.73 -15.77 14.23
C ILE A 204 -9.22 -16.07 12.84
N TYR A 205 -8.92 -15.03 12.07
CA TYR A 205 -8.32 -15.13 10.75
C TYR A 205 -6.93 -14.52 10.76
N VAL A 206 -5.89 -15.30 10.47
CA VAL A 206 -4.52 -14.82 10.30
C VAL A 206 -4.28 -14.51 8.81
N ILE A 207 -3.72 -13.34 8.52
CA ILE A 207 -3.44 -12.88 7.16
C ILE A 207 -1.93 -12.85 6.94
N GLU A 208 -1.46 -13.72 6.06
CA GLU A 208 -0.06 -13.84 5.63
C GLU A 208 0.03 -13.64 4.11
N SER A 209 0.75 -14.51 3.39
CA SER A 209 0.60 -14.68 1.94
C SER A 209 -0.76 -15.28 1.54
N LYS A 210 -1.46 -15.89 2.50
CA LYS A 210 -2.77 -16.52 2.40
C LYS A 210 -3.56 -16.20 3.67
N VAL A 211 -4.88 -16.34 3.64
CA VAL A 211 -5.72 -16.24 4.84
C VAL A 211 -6.00 -17.63 5.40
N TYR A 212 -5.80 -17.76 6.71
CA TYR A 212 -6.13 -18.96 7.47
C TYR A 212 -7.07 -18.59 8.60
N TYR A 213 -7.93 -19.51 9.02
CA TYR A 213 -8.79 -19.32 10.16
C TYR A 213 -8.81 -20.52 11.10
N LYS A 214 -9.12 -20.23 12.37
CA LYS A 214 -9.33 -21.21 13.43
C LYS A 214 -10.42 -20.71 14.37
N SER A 215 -11.18 -21.63 14.96
CA SER A 215 -12.21 -21.27 15.94
C SER A 215 -11.55 -20.70 17.21
N LYS A 216 -12.15 -19.66 17.79
CA LYS A 216 -11.62 -18.99 18.98
C LYS A 216 -11.42 -19.93 20.17
N ASP A 217 -12.32 -20.90 20.34
CA ASP A 217 -12.28 -21.89 21.41
C ASP A 217 -11.22 -22.99 21.20
N GLN A 218 -10.62 -23.05 20.02
CA GLN A 218 -9.56 -24.00 19.66
C GLN A 218 -8.15 -23.38 19.72
N LEU A 219 -8.04 -22.09 20.09
CA LEU A 219 -6.74 -21.46 20.29
C LEU A 219 -6.07 -22.03 21.55
N THR A 220 -4.81 -22.39 21.39
CA THR A 220 -3.92 -22.91 22.43
C THR A 220 -2.93 -21.84 22.93
N ASN A 221 -2.79 -20.74 22.20
CA ASN A 221 -2.01 -19.56 22.58
C ASN A 221 -2.89 -18.29 22.58
N ALA A 222 -2.53 -17.33 23.43
CA ALA A 222 -3.17 -16.02 23.47
C ALA A 222 -2.85 -15.17 22.23
N ASP A 223 -1.65 -15.32 21.65
CA ASP A 223 -1.28 -14.70 20.38
C ASP A 223 -1.69 -15.63 19.21
N PRO A 224 -2.60 -15.18 18.32
CA PRO A 224 -2.99 -15.96 17.15
C PRO A 224 -1.84 -16.36 16.22
N PHE A 225 -0.81 -15.53 16.08
CA PHE A 225 0.33 -15.84 15.22
C PHE A 225 1.24 -16.89 15.84
N ASP A 226 1.47 -16.83 17.16
CA ASP A 226 2.20 -17.90 17.85
C ASP A 226 1.47 -19.25 17.76
N ASP A 227 0.13 -19.27 17.90
CA ASP A 227 -0.67 -20.48 17.67
C ASP A 227 -0.53 -20.97 16.23
N PHE A 228 -0.66 -20.06 15.25
CA PHE A 228 -0.54 -20.37 13.83
C PHE A 228 0.79 -21.00 13.48
N TYR A 229 1.91 -20.41 13.91
CA TYR A 229 3.24 -20.94 13.61
C TYR A 229 3.56 -22.23 14.36
N SER A 230 2.99 -22.44 15.55
CA SER A 230 3.20 -23.66 16.33
C SER A 230 2.33 -24.84 15.85
N ASN A 231 1.11 -24.54 15.36
CA ASN A 231 0.08 -25.54 15.07
C ASN A 231 -0.51 -25.37 13.66
N GLN A 232 0.29 -24.97 12.67
CA GLN A 232 -0.20 -24.57 11.35
C GLN A 232 -1.12 -25.60 10.67
N SER A 233 -0.89 -26.90 10.90
CA SER A 233 -1.71 -27.98 10.34
C SER A 233 -3.16 -28.02 10.87
N GLU A 234 -3.45 -27.34 11.97
CA GLU A 234 -4.79 -27.24 12.56
C GLU A 234 -5.58 -26.04 12.03
N TRP A 235 -4.93 -25.14 11.29
CA TRP A 235 -5.56 -23.96 10.73
C TRP A 235 -6.15 -24.27 9.36
N THR A 236 -7.37 -23.80 9.11
CA THR A 236 -8.05 -24.01 7.85
C THR A 236 -7.74 -22.84 6.91
N ARG A 237 -7.24 -23.14 5.71
CA ARG A 237 -7.04 -22.09 4.69
C ARG A 237 -8.41 -21.60 4.20
N VAL A 238 -8.60 -20.29 4.11
CA VAL A 238 -9.75 -19.71 3.41
C VAL A 238 -9.59 -20.02 1.93
N GLU A 239 -10.55 -20.75 1.35
CA GLU A 239 -10.54 -21.02 -0.09
C GLU A 239 -10.55 -19.70 -0.85
N GLU A 240 -9.54 -19.52 -1.70
CA GLU A 240 -9.40 -18.31 -2.49
C GLU A 240 -10.55 -18.21 -3.50
N GLY A 241 -11.28 -17.10 -3.49
CA GLY A 241 -12.18 -16.76 -4.60
C GLY A 241 -11.43 -16.45 -5.90
N PHE A 242 -10.11 -16.22 -5.85
CA PHE A 242 -9.25 -15.93 -7.00
C PHE A 242 -7.80 -16.37 -6.76
N SER A 243 -7.19 -17.03 -7.75
CA SER A 243 -5.80 -17.49 -7.70
C SER A 243 -4.80 -16.36 -7.46
N GLU A 244 -3.88 -16.59 -6.52
CA GLU A 244 -2.52 -16.03 -6.45
C GLU A 244 -2.27 -14.78 -7.33
N THR A 245 -2.22 -13.61 -6.70
CA THR A 245 -1.50 -12.44 -7.21
C THR A 245 -1.94 -11.89 -8.57
N THR A 246 -3.25 -11.76 -8.84
CA THR A 246 -3.63 -10.64 -9.71
C THR A 246 -3.44 -9.38 -8.89
N ARG A 247 -2.20 -8.83 -8.87
CA ARG A 247 -1.96 -7.47 -8.40
C ARG A 247 -3.08 -6.62 -8.98
N VAL A 248 -3.76 -5.83 -8.15
CA VAL A 248 -4.80 -4.89 -8.57
C VAL A 248 -4.17 -3.71 -9.36
N THR A 249 -3.14 -4.00 -10.17
CA THR A 249 -2.36 -3.04 -10.96
C THR A 249 -2.41 -3.34 -12.44
N SER A 250 -3.17 -4.34 -12.94
CA SER A 250 -3.32 -4.50 -14.39
C SER A 250 -4.31 -3.47 -14.95
N LYS A 251 -3.88 -2.21 -15.04
CA LYS A 251 -4.05 -1.54 -16.33
C LYS A 251 -3.13 -2.28 -17.29
N ASP A 252 -3.68 -2.77 -18.40
CA ASP A 252 -2.86 -3.22 -19.53
C ASP A 252 -1.75 -2.18 -19.76
N ILE A 253 -0.50 -2.55 -19.50
CA ILE A 253 0.67 -1.68 -19.69
C ILE A 253 0.78 -1.26 -21.16
N ASP A 254 0.22 -2.08 -22.06
CA ASP A 254 0.23 -1.83 -23.49
C ASP A 254 -0.98 -1.03 -24.00
N ASN A 255 -1.97 -0.71 -23.14
CA ASN A 255 -3.17 0.03 -23.57
C ASN A 255 -3.78 0.95 -22.48
N PRO A 256 -3.16 2.12 -22.23
CA PRO A 256 -3.60 3.08 -21.20
C PRO A 256 -4.94 3.79 -21.51
N ALA A 257 -5.58 3.48 -22.64
CA ALA A 257 -6.84 4.07 -23.08
C ALA A 257 -8.09 3.28 -22.64
N THR A 258 -7.94 2.19 -21.90
CA THR A 258 -9.09 1.47 -21.35
C THR A 258 -9.73 2.35 -20.28
N GLU A 259 -10.81 3.05 -20.65
CA GLU A 259 -11.74 3.63 -19.69
C GLU A 259 -12.08 2.54 -18.68
N LEU A 260 -12.02 2.89 -17.39
CA LEU A 260 -12.60 2.06 -16.34
C LEU A 260 -14.03 1.79 -16.78
N THR A 261 -14.29 0.57 -17.25
CA THR A 261 -15.63 0.17 -17.67
C THR A 261 -16.55 0.48 -16.51
N SER A 262 -17.47 1.40 -16.76
CA SER A 262 -18.66 1.62 -15.94
C SER A 262 -19.24 0.26 -15.58
N LEU A 263 -19.31 -0.02 -14.28
CA LEU A 263 -20.28 -0.98 -13.75
C LEU A 263 -21.68 -0.37 -13.82
#